data_AF-A0A971QHD9-F1
#
_entry.id   AF-A0A971QHD9-F1
#
_cell.length_a   1.000
_cell.length_b   1.000
_cell.length_c   1.000
_cell.angle_alpha   90.00
_cell.angle_beta   90.00
_cell.angle_gamma   90.00
#
_symmetry.space_group_name_H-M   'P 1'
#
loop_
_entity.id
_entity.type
_entity.pdbx_description
1 polymer ?
#
loop_
_entity_poly.entity_id
_entity_poly.type
_entity_poly.pdbx_seq_one_letter_code
_entity_poly.pdbx_strand_id
1 'polypeptide(L)'
;MRTPFLYLIVASTLVVAPLAHASLTATVNEAGGSGYVVVVNPSVSRSFSIDVNVSVAPETIVSSEMLLTAGTSGVVEIVGGSYGADWDATWSLPIPTGALNPDSSARFGAVVLSAPGETPRLTGDSRLVTLDLEVVDGTAPGDYTLTLTDFAVGEADSFDDIGGQSGVEFTITVQPADAPTIVSAVSRKTHGTAGAFDVDLLTPPSGRSVSVENRAGGPTLVVVGFDVPIQGVGGLDVADVALASTGMAGTITDVAINETELSVQITGATSPARVELGFPGIAHADSEAAVAEETLCFGVLVGDANGDESVNIFDLVTVRNSLNMQVSASNFRSDANADGSINIFDLVSTRNNLNTATGGECP
;
A
#
# COMPACT_ATOMS: atom_id res chain seq x y z
N MET A 1 -47.17 -33.43 11.84
CA MET A 1 -47.16 -32.39 10.80
C MET A 1 -46.37 -31.21 11.33
N ARG A 2 -45.07 -31.16 11.05
CA ARG A 2 -44.23 -29.99 11.37
C ARG A 2 -44.44 -28.96 10.25
N THR A 3 -44.88 -27.78 10.63
CA THR A 3 -44.99 -26.59 9.77
C THR A 3 -43.60 -26.11 9.37
N PRO A 4 -43.34 -25.77 8.09
CA PRO A 4 -42.08 -25.15 7.72
C PRO A 4 -42.11 -23.68 8.15
N PHE A 5 -41.24 -23.30 9.08
CA PHE A 5 -40.95 -21.90 9.35
C PHE A 5 -39.98 -21.39 8.29
N LEU A 6 -40.39 -20.35 7.57
CA LEU A 6 -39.59 -19.63 6.59
C LEU A 6 -38.54 -18.80 7.34
N TYR A 7 -37.29 -19.26 7.39
CA TYR A 7 -36.18 -18.45 7.90
C TYR A 7 -35.80 -17.40 6.84
N LEU A 8 -35.99 -16.14 7.20
CA LEU A 8 -35.56 -14.99 6.40
C LEU A 8 -34.04 -14.87 6.52
N ILE A 9 -33.32 -15.17 5.44
CA ILE A 9 -31.87 -14.96 5.34
C ILE A 9 -31.63 -13.44 5.30
N VAL A 10 -31.16 -12.87 6.41
CA VAL A 10 -30.67 -11.49 6.43
C VAL A 10 -29.22 -11.54 5.94
N ALA A 11 -29.03 -11.41 4.63
CA ALA A 11 -27.72 -11.17 4.05
C ALA A 11 -27.24 -9.78 4.48
N SER A 12 -26.42 -9.71 5.53
CA SER A 12 -25.78 -8.46 5.94
C SER A 12 -24.74 -8.06 4.90
N THR A 13 -25.01 -6.96 4.18
CA THR A 13 -24.08 -6.37 3.21
C THR A 13 -23.19 -5.33 3.87
N LEU A 14 -21.90 -5.38 3.49
CA LEU A 14 -20.88 -4.31 3.46
C LEU A 14 -20.36 -3.72 4.79
N VAL A 15 -19.06 -3.89 5.02
CA VAL A 15 -18.21 -2.86 5.63
C VAL A 15 -16.98 -2.68 4.75
N VAL A 16 -16.95 -1.58 3.98
CA VAL A 16 -15.71 -1.02 3.43
C VAL A 16 -15.40 0.18 4.31
N ALA A 17 -14.40 0.06 5.17
CA ALA A 17 -13.83 1.19 5.87
C ALA A 17 -12.32 1.19 5.60
N PRO A 18 -11.78 2.19 4.89
CA PRO A 18 -10.38 2.19 4.46
C PRO A 18 -9.37 2.49 5.60
N LEU A 19 -9.73 2.24 6.88
CA LEU A 19 -8.86 2.55 8.02
C LEU A 19 -9.00 1.60 9.23
N ALA A 20 -9.73 0.50 9.16
CA ALA A 20 -9.83 -0.42 10.31
C ALA A 20 -10.05 -1.86 9.86
N HIS A 21 -9.26 -2.76 10.45
CA HIS A 21 -9.42 -4.21 10.46
C HIS A 21 -10.88 -4.63 10.16
N ALA A 22 -11.10 -5.26 9.02
CA ALA A 22 -12.45 -5.65 8.61
C ALA A 22 -12.96 -6.78 9.51
N SER A 23 -14.22 -6.72 9.94
CA SER A 23 -14.84 -7.79 10.72
C SER A 23 -16.12 -8.25 10.04
N LEU A 24 -16.26 -9.56 9.89
CA LEU A 24 -17.46 -10.18 9.35
C LEU A 24 -18.12 -11.03 10.42
N THR A 25 -19.44 -11.00 10.51
CA THR A 25 -20.20 -11.86 11.40
C THR A 25 -21.07 -12.82 10.59
N ALA A 26 -20.84 -14.12 10.76
CA ALA A 26 -21.67 -15.18 10.22
C ALA A 26 -22.42 -15.90 11.34
N THR A 27 -23.70 -16.19 11.13
CA THR A 27 -24.48 -17.01 12.06
C THR A 27 -24.76 -18.35 11.41
N VAL A 28 -24.24 -19.41 12.02
CA VAL A 28 -24.47 -20.80 11.65
C VAL A 28 -25.77 -21.26 12.31
N ASN A 29 -26.73 -21.69 11.49
CA ASN A 29 -27.99 -22.29 11.89
C ASN A 29 -28.29 -23.53 11.02
N GLU A 30 -29.41 -24.22 11.27
CA GLU A 30 -29.78 -25.42 10.52
C GLU A 30 -30.10 -25.21 9.01
N ALA A 31 -30.05 -23.98 8.50
CA ALA A 31 -30.34 -23.66 7.11
C ALA A 31 -29.07 -23.36 6.28
N GLY A 32 -27.88 -23.34 6.91
CA GLY A 32 -26.65 -22.85 6.30
C GLY A 32 -26.69 -21.33 6.03
N GLY A 33 -25.67 -20.81 5.35
CA GLY A 33 -25.59 -19.39 5.00
C GLY A 33 -24.56 -19.11 3.91
N SER A 34 -24.86 -18.17 3.02
CA SER A 34 -23.95 -17.73 1.97
C SER A 34 -24.10 -16.23 1.70
N GLY A 35 -23.16 -15.65 0.94
CA GLY A 35 -23.16 -14.22 0.61
C GLY A 35 -22.43 -13.34 1.63
N TYR A 36 -21.62 -13.95 2.50
CA TYR A 36 -20.72 -13.23 3.36
C TYR A 36 -19.48 -12.79 2.58
N VAL A 37 -19.27 -11.48 2.42
CA VAL A 37 -18.17 -10.94 1.62
C VAL A 37 -17.31 -10.03 2.48
N VAL A 38 -15.99 -10.25 2.47
CA VAL A 38 -14.99 -9.32 3.00
C VAL A 38 -14.12 -8.82 1.85
N VAL A 39 -13.91 -7.50 1.79
CA VAL A 39 -13.04 -6.87 0.79
C VAL A 39 -11.77 -6.45 1.49
N VAL A 40 -10.62 -6.91 0.97
CA VAL A 40 -9.29 -6.65 1.54
C VAL A 40 -8.50 -5.80 0.55
N ASN A 41 -8.11 -4.59 0.97
CA ASN A 41 -7.11 -3.80 0.25
C ASN A 41 -5.74 -4.06 0.90
N PRO A 42 -4.83 -4.78 0.20
CA PRO A 42 -3.53 -5.10 0.76
C PRO A 42 -2.66 -3.87 1.06
N SER A 43 -2.92 -2.72 0.43
CA SER A 43 -2.21 -1.45 0.69
C SER A 43 -2.64 -0.75 1.98
N VAL A 44 -3.77 -1.15 2.58
CA VAL A 44 -4.28 -0.59 3.84
C VAL A 44 -4.09 -1.57 5.00
N SER A 45 -4.62 -2.79 4.83
CA SER A 45 -4.51 -3.85 5.81
C SER A 45 -4.89 -5.18 5.17
N ARG A 46 -4.13 -6.23 5.51
CA ARG A 46 -4.40 -7.61 5.09
C ARG A 46 -5.17 -8.41 6.14
N SER A 47 -5.33 -7.85 7.32
CA SER A 47 -5.91 -8.51 8.47
C SER A 47 -7.41 -8.24 8.53
N PHE A 48 -8.15 -9.28 8.87
CA PHE A 48 -9.59 -9.22 9.10
C PHE A 48 -9.99 -10.29 10.12
N SER A 49 -11.18 -10.18 10.69
CA SER A 49 -11.72 -11.21 11.58
C SER A 49 -13.05 -11.75 11.07
N ILE A 50 -13.29 -13.02 11.34
CA ILE A 50 -14.59 -13.65 11.16
C ILE A 50 -15.12 -14.06 12.54
N ASP A 51 -16.24 -13.46 12.93
CA ASP A 51 -17.07 -13.90 14.04
C ASP A 51 -18.01 -15.00 13.56
N VAL A 52 -17.87 -16.18 14.14
CA VAL A 52 -18.76 -17.32 13.92
C VAL A 52 -19.70 -17.42 15.11
N ASN A 53 -20.99 -17.17 14.86
CA ASN A 53 -22.06 -17.35 15.84
C ASN A 53 -22.76 -18.68 15.60
N VAL A 54 -23.25 -19.29 16.67
CA VAL A 54 -24.13 -20.45 16.63
C VAL A 54 -25.49 -20.01 17.16
N SER A 55 -26.54 -20.29 16.40
CA SER A 55 -27.93 -20.05 16.79
C SER A 55 -28.65 -21.37 16.97
N VAL A 56 -29.24 -21.58 18.15
CA VAL A 56 -30.06 -22.77 18.42
C VAL A 56 -31.43 -22.46 18.97
N ALA A 57 -32.43 -23.17 18.44
CA ALA A 57 -33.80 -23.14 18.90
C ALA A 57 -34.40 -24.55 18.85
N PRO A 58 -35.07 -25.05 19.91
CA PRO A 58 -34.85 -24.91 21.36
C PRO A 58 -33.95 -26.03 21.93
N GLU A 59 -33.11 -26.65 21.09
CA GLU A 59 -32.25 -27.77 21.46
C GLU A 59 -31.01 -27.29 22.23
N THR A 60 -30.56 -28.11 23.17
CA THR A 60 -29.46 -27.79 24.08
C THR A 60 -28.16 -28.29 23.48
N ILE A 61 -27.32 -27.37 22.97
CA ILE A 61 -25.93 -27.71 22.63
C ILE A 61 -25.13 -27.75 23.92
N VAL A 62 -24.26 -28.77 24.07
CA VAL A 62 -23.22 -28.77 25.11
C VAL A 62 -21.81 -28.68 24.53
N SER A 63 -21.61 -28.98 23.25
CA SER A 63 -20.35 -28.78 22.52
C SER A 63 -20.60 -28.53 21.04
N SER A 64 -19.67 -27.83 20.40
CA SER A 64 -19.66 -27.65 18.94
C SER A 64 -18.27 -27.86 18.36
N GLU A 65 -18.18 -28.47 17.19
CA GLU A 65 -16.96 -28.58 16.38
C GLU A 65 -17.26 -28.20 14.92
N MET A 66 -16.32 -27.52 14.27
CA MET A 66 -16.40 -27.08 12.88
C MET A 66 -15.06 -27.27 12.17
N LEU A 67 -15.11 -27.45 10.86
CA LEU A 67 -13.94 -27.47 9.98
C LEU A 67 -13.93 -26.22 9.10
N LEU A 68 -12.81 -25.51 9.03
CA LEU A 68 -12.59 -24.40 8.09
C LEU A 68 -11.59 -24.79 6.99
N THR A 69 -11.99 -24.59 5.75
CA THR A 69 -11.17 -24.83 4.56
C THR A 69 -11.13 -23.60 3.66
N ALA A 70 -10.08 -23.48 2.85
CA ALA A 70 -9.98 -22.49 1.80
C ALA A 70 -10.13 -23.16 0.44
N GLY A 71 -10.86 -22.54 -0.50
CA GLY A 71 -10.98 -23.02 -1.87
C GLY A 71 -9.68 -22.94 -2.67
N THR A 72 -8.69 -22.17 -2.20
CA THR A 72 -7.37 -22.05 -2.81
C THR A 72 -6.30 -21.98 -1.73
N SER A 73 -5.22 -22.76 -1.91
CA SER A 73 -4.07 -22.77 -1.02
C SER A 73 -3.27 -21.48 -1.06
N GLY A 74 -2.71 -21.08 0.08
CA GLY A 74 -1.75 -19.97 0.16
C GLY A 74 -2.35 -18.57 -0.03
N VAL A 75 -3.66 -18.44 0.18
CA VAL A 75 -4.38 -17.15 0.07
C VAL A 75 -4.61 -16.52 1.44
N VAL A 76 -4.98 -17.34 2.43
CA VAL A 76 -5.38 -16.87 3.77
C VAL A 76 -4.75 -17.76 4.82
N GLU A 77 -4.33 -17.16 5.91
CA GLU A 77 -3.90 -17.87 7.10
C GLU A 77 -4.67 -17.41 8.34
N ILE A 78 -4.83 -18.33 9.30
CA ILE A 78 -5.34 -17.97 10.63
C ILE A 78 -4.13 -17.54 11.47
N VAL A 79 -4.15 -16.30 11.93
CA VAL A 79 -3.08 -15.73 12.77
C VAL A 79 -3.43 -15.78 14.26
N GLY A 80 -4.70 -15.96 14.58
CA GLY A 80 -5.16 -16.07 15.96
C GLY A 80 -6.67 -16.15 16.10
N GLY A 81 -7.16 -15.88 17.31
CA GLY A 81 -8.58 -15.79 17.59
C GLY A 81 -8.90 -15.93 19.07
N SER A 82 -10.20 -15.91 19.38
CA SER A 82 -10.71 -16.14 20.74
C SER A 82 -12.10 -16.76 20.73
N TYR A 83 -12.38 -17.64 21.68
CA TYR A 83 -13.74 -18.16 21.90
C TYR A 83 -14.63 -17.13 22.60
N GLY A 84 -15.94 -17.22 22.39
CA GLY A 84 -16.93 -16.40 23.08
C GLY A 84 -17.03 -16.71 24.58
N ALA A 85 -17.61 -15.78 25.34
CA ALA A 85 -17.65 -15.87 26.80
C ALA A 85 -18.50 -17.03 27.35
N ASP A 86 -19.43 -17.55 26.55
CA ASP A 86 -20.30 -18.68 26.92
C ASP A 86 -19.60 -20.04 26.76
N TRP A 87 -18.35 -20.05 26.30
CA TRP A 87 -17.59 -21.25 25.97
C TRP A 87 -16.40 -21.43 26.91
N ASP A 88 -16.18 -22.65 27.39
CA ASP A 88 -15.05 -22.98 28.24
C ASP A 88 -13.77 -23.17 27.40
N ALA A 89 -12.93 -22.15 27.41
CA ALA A 89 -11.65 -22.15 26.70
C ALA A 89 -10.66 -23.23 27.20
N THR A 90 -10.87 -23.80 28.39
CA THR A 90 -10.01 -24.86 28.95
C THR A 90 -10.28 -26.21 28.27
N TRP A 91 -11.52 -26.43 27.85
CA TRP A 91 -11.97 -27.66 27.19
C TRP A 91 -12.20 -27.49 25.69
N SER A 92 -11.98 -26.28 25.17
CA SER A 92 -12.01 -26.02 23.73
C SER A 92 -10.78 -26.57 23.01
N LEU A 93 -10.96 -26.95 21.75
CA LEU A 93 -9.86 -27.21 20.85
C LEU A 93 -9.02 -25.93 20.69
N PRO A 94 -7.69 -26.03 20.63
CA PRO A 94 -6.86 -24.88 20.27
C PRO A 94 -7.32 -24.28 18.94
N ILE A 95 -7.39 -22.96 18.85
CA ILE A 95 -7.68 -22.30 17.57
C ILE A 95 -6.50 -22.61 16.62
N PRO A 96 -6.74 -23.22 15.46
CA PRO A 96 -5.68 -23.57 14.53
C PRO A 96 -5.02 -22.30 13.99
N THR A 97 -3.71 -22.33 13.78
CA THR A 97 -2.94 -21.22 13.19
C THR A 97 -2.19 -21.69 11.94
N GLY A 98 -1.99 -20.78 11.00
CA GLY A 98 -1.28 -21.02 9.74
C GLY A 98 -2.19 -21.07 8.51
N ALA A 99 -1.60 -21.38 7.36
CA ALA A 99 -2.25 -21.33 6.06
C ALA A 99 -3.44 -22.28 5.93
N LEU A 100 -4.55 -21.76 5.41
CA LEU A 100 -5.72 -22.56 5.04
C LEU A 100 -5.55 -23.13 3.63
N ASN A 101 -6.02 -24.37 3.46
CA ASN A 101 -5.93 -25.13 2.22
C ASN A 101 -7.24 -25.88 1.95
N PRO A 102 -7.48 -26.34 0.71
CA PRO A 102 -8.66 -27.15 0.37
C PRO A 102 -8.73 -28.48 1.10
N ASP A 103 -7.59 -29.04 1.46
CA ASP A 103 -7.42 -30.29 2.20
C ASP A 103 -7.12 -30.07 3.69
N SER A 104 -7.28 -28.84 4.17
CA SER A 104 -7.08 -28.51 5.58
C SER A 104 -7.98 -29.35 6.49
N SER A 105 -7.42 -29.77 7.62
CA SER A 105 -8.14 -30.39 8.73
C SER A 105 -8.24 -29.46 9.93
N ALA A 106 -8.13 -28.15 9.71
CA ALA A 106 -8.19 -27.10 10.73
C ALA A 106 -9.57 -27.04 11.39
N ARG A 107 -9.70 -27.76 12.51
CA ARG A 107 -10.91 -27.79 13.32
C ARG A 107 -10.81 -26.83 14.49
N PHE A 108 -11.93 -26.20 14.81
CA PHE A 108 -12.11 -25.46 16.05
C PHE A 108 -13.44 -25.85 16.67
N GLY A 109 -13.53 -25.73 17.98
CA GLY A 109 -14.68 -26.22 18.70
C GLY A 109 -14.53 -26.01 20.19
N ALA A 110 -15.66 -25.85 20.87
CA ALA A 110 -15.68 -25.58 22.28
C ALA A 110 -16.83 -26.30 22.98
N VAL A 111 -16.68 -26.42 24.30
CA VAL A 111 -17.69 -26.95 25.21
C VAL A 111 -18.33 -25.77 25.93
N VAL A 112 -19.64 -25.85 26.17
CA VAL A 112 -20.40 -24.78 26.83
C VAL A 112 -19.92 -24.62 28.27
N LEU A 113 -19.65 -23.38 28.69
CA LEU A 113 -19.31 -23.06 30.06
C LEU A 113 -20.52 -23.32 30.97
N SER A 114 -20.32 -24.10 32.04
CA SER A 114 -21.38 -24.39 33.02
C SER A 114 -20.94 -24.03 34.43
N ALA A 115 -21.87 -23.51 35.23
CA ALA A 115 -21.63 -23.34 36.66
C ALA A 115 -21.57 -24.71 37.35
N PRO A 116 -20.80 -24.85 38.45
CA PRO A 116 -20.71 -26.11 39.17
C PRO A 116 -22.10 -26.65 39.59
N GLY A 117 -22.47 -27.81 39.06
CA GLY A 117 -23.75 -28.48 39.36
C GLY A 117 -24.90 -28.16 38.41
N GLU A 118 -24.67 -27.34 37.38
CA GLU A 118 -25.64 -27.09 36.30
C GLU A 118 -25.32 -27.93 35.07
N THR A 119 -26.34 -28.30 34.30
CA THR A 119 -26.11 -28.88 32.97
C THR A 119 -25.65 -27.77 32.04
N PRO A 120 -24.60 -27.97 31.22
CA PRO A 120 -24.20 -26.99 30.21
C PRO A 120 -25.32 -26.82 29.19
N ARG A 121 -25.79 -25.59 28.98
CA ARG A 121 -26.86 -25.31 28.01
C ARG A 121 -26.66 -23.95 27.36
N LEU A 122 -26.53 -23.92 26.04
CA LEU A 122 -26.72 -22.71 25.25
C LEU A 122 -28.19 -22.54 24.87
N THR A 123 -28.68 -21.30 24.91
CA THR A 123 -30.03 -20.94 24.45
C THR A 123 -29.95 -19.68 23.60
N GLY A 124 -30.46 -19.72 22.36
CA GLY A 124 -30.44 -18.57 21.46
C GLY A 124 -29.13 -18.43 20.68
N ASP A 125 -28.76 -17.18 20.38
CA ASP A 125 -27.58 -16.85 19.59
C ASP A 125 -26.38 -16.61 20.51
N SER A 126 -25.27 -17.31 20.28
CA SER A 126 -24.01 -17.10 20.98
C SER A 126 -22.84 -17.06 20.01
N ARG A 127 -21.85 -16.20 20.29
CA ARG A 127 -20.60 -16.19 19.53
C ARG A 127 -19.76 -17.39 19.92
N LEU A 128 -19.49 -18.29 18.98
CA LEU A 128 -18.58 -19.40 19.18
C LEU A 128 -17.14 -18.93 19.21
N VAL A 129 -16.67 -18.35 18.10
CA VAL A 129 -15.27 -17.96 17.94
C VAL A 129 -15.16 -16.70 17.09
N THR A 130 -14.20 -15.85 17.44
CA THR A 130 -13.62 -14.85 16.55
C THR A 130 -12.32 -15.43 16.01
N LEU A 131 -12.23 -15.63 14.70
CA LEU A 131 -11.00 -16.00 14.03
C LEU A 131 -10.33 -14.75 13.50
N ASP A 132 -9.05 -14.57 13.78
CA ASP A 132 -8.23 -13.52 13.19
C ASP A 132 -7.48 -14.11 12.01
N LEU A 133 -7.70 -13.54 10.83
CA LEU A 133 -7.16 -14.01 9.56
C LEU A 133 -6.34 -12.94 8.88
N GLU A 134 -5.39 -13.38 8.07
CA GLU A 134 -4.56 -12.51 7.25
C GLU A 134 -4.50 -13.05 5.82
N VAL A 135 -4.63 -12.16 4.83
CA VAL A 135 -4.35 -12.47 3.44
C VAL A 135 -2.83 -12.59 3.26
N VAL A 136 -2.39 -13.71 2.70
CA VAL A 136 -0.97 -14.02 2.49
C VAL A 136 -0.34 -13.01 1.52
N ASP A 137 0.92 -12.66 1.77
CA ASP A 137 1.68 -11.76 0.92
C ASP A 137 1.80 -12.23 -0.53
N GLY A 138 1.71 -11.29 -1.48
CA GLY A 138 1.73 -11.58 -2.91
C GLY A 138 0.48 -12.30 -3.44
N THR A 139 -0.60 -12.43 -2.66
CA THR A 139 -1.88 -12.96 -3.16
C THR A 139 -2.40 -12.08 -4.30
N ALA A 140 -2.72 -12.71 -5.44
CA ALA A 140 -3.23 -12.00 -6.60
C ALA A 140 -4.61 -11.39 -6.34
N PRO A 141 -4.98 -10.29 -7.02
CA PRO A 141 -6.33 -9.74 -6.92
C PRO A 141 -7.37 -10.73 -7.44
N GLY A 142 -8.49 -10.85 -6.73
CA GLY A 142 -9.56 -11.76 -7.11
C GLY A 142 -10.47 -12.16 -5.95
N ASP A 143 -11.45 -13.00 -6.27
CA ASP A 143 -12.38 -13.57 -5.28
C ASP A 143 -11.92 -14.97 -4.88
N TYR A 144 -11.84 -15.19 -3.57
CA TYR A 144 -11.44 -16.45 -2.95
C TYR A 144 -12.51 -16.94 -2.00
N THR A 145 -12.68 -18.25 -1.89
CA THR A 145 -13.71 -18.85 -1.04
C THR A 145 -13.11 -19.42 0.24
N LEU A 146 -13.72 -19.17 1.39
CA LEU A 146 -13.58 -20.03 2.56
C LEU A 146 -14.91 -20.75 2.82
N THR A 147 -14.82 -21.98 3.32
CA THR A 147 -16.00 -22.78 3.63
C THR A 147 -15.89 -23.37 5.03
N LEU A 148 -16.91 -23.10 5.85
CA LEU A 148 -17.14 -23.79 7.11
C LEU A 148 -18.03 -25.00 6.87
N THR A 149 -17.53 -26.18 7.20
CA THR A 149 -18.23 -27.46 7.07
C THR A 149 -18.16 -28.27 8.37
N ASP A 150 -18.69 -29.49 8.34
CA ASP A 150 -18.62 -30.48 9.43
C ASP A 150 -19.09 -29.90 10.77
N PHE A 151 -20.17 -29.12 10.75
CA PHE A 151 -20.78 -28.58 11.95
C PHE A 151 -21.44 -29.70 12.74
N ALA A 152 -20.78 -30.12 13.82
CA ALA A 152 -21.29 -31.11 14.76
C ALA A 152 -21.64 -30.42 16.07
N VAL A 153 -22.83 -30.72 16.61
CA VAL A 153 -23.23 -30.34 17.98
C VAL A 153 -23.73 -31.57 18.70
N GLY A 154 -23.36 -31.72 19.97
CA GLY A 154 -23.70 -32.92 20.75
C GLY A 154 -24.11 -32.63 22.18
N GLU A 155 -24.57 -33.68 22.86
CA GLU A 155 -24.54 -33.83 24.32
C GLU A 155 -23.19 -34.48 24.74
N ALA A 156 -22.77 -34.32 25.99
CA ALA A 156 -21.36 -34.41 26.43
C ALA A 156 -20.67 -35.77 26.17
N ASP A 157 -21.44 -36.82 25.87
CA ASP A 157 -20.98 -38.20 25.69
C ASP A 157 -21.23 -38.76 24.27
N SER A 158 -21.84 -38.00 23.35
CA SER A 158 -22.02 -38.40 21.95
C SER A 158 -22.11 -37.19 21.01
N PHE A 159 -21.13 -37.06 20.12
CA PHE A 159 -21.29 -36.22 18.93
C PHE A 159 -22.27 -36.93 18.00
N ASP A 160 -23.55 -36.50 18.01
CA ASP A 160 -24.42 -36.83 16.89
C ASP A 160 -24.00 -35.89 15.76
N ASP A 161 -23.50 -36.47 14.68
CA ASP A 161 -23.24 -35.73 13.44
C ASP A 161 -24.58 -35.09 13.05
N ILE A 162 -24.67 -33.75 13.06
CA ILE A 162 -25.82 -33.06 12.46
C ILE A 162 -25.62 -33.16 10.94
N GLY A 163 -25.70 -34.39 10.43
CA GLY A 163 -25.39 -34.70 9.06
C GLY A 163 -26.25 -33.87 8.12
N GLY A 164 -25.59 -33.16 7.20
CA GLY A 164 -26.24 -32.62 6.01
C GLY A 164 -26.42 -31.10 5.93
N GLN A 165 -25.72 -30.30 6.73
CA GLN A 165 -25.73 -28.84 6.53
C GLN A 165 -24.98 -28.45 5.26
N SER A 166 -25.58 -27.57 4.44
CA SER A 166 -24.81 -26.83 3.43
C SER A 166 -23.85 -25.91 4.17
N GLY A 167 -22.54 -26.07 3.92
CA GLY A 167 -21.51 -25.28 4.59
C GLY A 167 -21.74 -23.77 4.49
N VAL A 168 -21.19 -23.01 5.43
CA VAL A 168 -21.21 -21.55 5.35
C VAL A 168 -20.08 -21.08 4.45
N GLU A 169 -20.43 -20.36 3.39
CA GLU A 169 -19.46 -19.84 2.42
C GLU A 169 -19.17 -18.36 2.65
N PHE A 170 -17.88 -18.05 2.63
CA PHE A 170 -17.32 -16.71 2.70
C PHE A 170 -16.60 -16.42 1.40
N THR A 171 -16.80 -15.22 0.86
CA THR A 171 -16.01 -14.68 -0.25
C THR A 171 -15.06 -13.63 0.29
N ILE A 172 -13.78 -13.78 -0.04
CA ILE A 172 -12.72 -12.83 0.24
C ILE A 172 -12.34 -12.21 -1.10
N THR A 173 -12.68 -10.94 -1.27
CA THR A 173 -12.30 -10.17 -2.45
C THR A 173 -11.00 -9.43 -2.13
N VAL A 174 -9.89 -9.90 -2.70
CA VAL A 174 -8.59 -9.22 -2.63
C VAL A 174 -8.55 -8.16 -3.73
N GLN A 175 -8.45 -6.90 -3.34
CA GLN A 175 -8.30 -5.78 -4.27
C GLN A 175 -6.87 -5.71 -4.81
N PRO A 176 -6.65 -5.12 -6.00
CA PRO A 176 -5.30 -4.73 -6.39
C PRO A 176 -4.71 -3.77 -5.35
N ALA A 177 -3.41 -3.92 -5.09
CA ALA A 177 -2.67 -2.93 -4.33
C ALA A 177 -2.71 -1.57 -5.04
N ASP A 178 -2.73 -0.50 -4.25
CA ASP A 178 -2.68 0.87 -4.75
C ASP A 178 -1.29 1.14 -5.34
N ALA A 179 -1.27 1.79 -6.52
CA ALA A 179 -0.03 2.18 -7.16
C ALA A 179 0.67 3.30 -6.34
N PRO A 180 2.01 3.30 -6.26
CA PRO A 180 2.75 4.36 -5.59
C PRO A 180 2.47 5.74 -6.20
N THR A 181 2.30 6.76 -5.35
CA THR A 181 2.12 8.16 -5.75
C THR A 181 3.29 9.02 -5.28
N ILE A 182 3.64 10.06 -6.04
CA ILE A 182 4.80 10.91 -5.76
C ILE A 182 4.41 11.95 -4.70
N VAL A 183 5.07 11.90 -3.54
CA VAL A 183 4.85 12.85 -2.44
C VAL A 183 5.98 13.86 -2.26
N SER A 184 7.15 13.59 -2.84
CA SER A 184 8.26 14.53 -2.87
C SER A 184 9.18 14.26 -4.04
N ALA A 185 9.85 15.30 -4.55
CA ALA A 185 10.88 15.15 -5.55
C ALA A 185 11.89 16.28 -5.45
N VAL A 186 13.19 15.96 -5.49
CA VAL A 186 14.26 16.96 -5.46
C VAL A 186 15.37 16.65 -6.47
N SER A 187 15.97 17.70 -7.04
CA SER A 187 17.26 17.60 -7.73
C SER A 187 18.37 17.95 -6.75
N ARG A 188 19.17 16.95 -6.39
CA ARG A 188 20.26 17.05 -5.43
C ARG A 188 21.59 17.20 -6.16
N LYS A 189 22.35 18.23 -5.79
CA LYS A 189 23.71 18.45 -6.31
C LYS A 189 24.64 18.95 -5.23
N THR A 190 25.89 18.49 -5.27
CA THR A 190 26.95 18.91 -4.35
C THR A 190 27.66 20.15 -4.88
N HIS A 191 27.77 21.17 -4.04
CA HIS A 191 28.42 22.46 -4.30
C HIS A 191 29.82 22.48 -3.70
N GLY A 192 30.75 21.72 -4.28
CA GLY A 192 32.11 21.58 -3.76
C GLY A 192 32.15 21.24 -2.26
N THR A 193 32.85 22.06 -1.47
CA THR A 193 32.94 21.88 -0.01
C THR A 193 31.75 22.44 0.77
N ALA A 194 30.83 23.15 0.12
CA ALA A 194 29.62 23.70 0.76
C ALA A 194 28.55 22.62 1.03
N GLY A 195 28.70 21.43 0.46
CA GLY A 195 27.79 20.30 0.67
C GLY A 195 26.71 20.18 -0.40
N ALA A 196 25.75 19.29 -0.16
CA ALA A 196 24.63 19.05 -1.08
C ALA A 196 23.48 20.02 -0.86
N PHE A 197 22.87 20.46 -1.95
CA PHE A 197 21.69 21.31 -1.93
C PHE A 197 20.64 20.75 -2.88
N ASP A 198 19.39 20.81 -2.43
CA ASP A 198 18.22 20.26 -3.09
C ASP A 198 17.41 21.40 -3.73
N VAL A 199 17.02 21.20 -4.99
CA VAL A 199 15.97 21.97 -5.65
C VAL A 199 14.70 21.15 -5.57
N ASP A 200 13.65 21.67 -4.92
CA ASP A 200 12.31 21.06 -4.95
C ASP A 200 11.79 21.02 -6.39
N LEU A 201 11.46 19.83 -6.89
CA LEU A 201 10.95 19.59 -8.23
C LEU A 201 9.43 19.42 -8.28
N LEU A 202 8.77 19.23 -7.14
CA LEU A 202 7.33 18.97 -7.07
C LEU A 202 6.52 20.25 -6.85
N THR A 203 7.10 21.23 -6.13
CA THR A 203 6.41 22.50 -5.83
C THR A 203 6.99 23.67 -6.63
N PRO A 204 6.47 23.96 -7.84
CA PRO A 204 6.93 25.11 -8.61
C PRO A 204 6.70 26.42 -7.85
N PRO A 205 7.58 27.43 -8.00
CA PRO A 205 7.32 28.77 -7.47
C PRO A 205 5.99 29.34 -7.95
N SER A 206 5.35 30.19 -7.15
CA SER A 206 4.01 30.71 -7.48
C SER A 206 3.95 31.36 -8.86
N GLY A 207 2.98 30.94 -9.67
CA GLY A 207 2.80 31.42 -11.05
C GLY A 207 3.72 30.74 -12.08
N ARG A 208 4.45 29.69 -11.69
CA ARG A 208 5.26 28.85 -12.58
C ARG A 208 4.58 27.50 -12.80
N SER A 209 4.85 26.93 -13.96
CA SER A 209 4.35 25.63 -14.42
C SER A 209 5.21 24.47 -13.95
N VAL A 210 6.53 24.68 -13.80
CA VAL A 210 7.48 23.67 -13.34
C VAL A 210 8.56 24.28 -12.45
N SER A 211 9.09 23.47 -11.54
CA SER A 211 10.34 23.77 -10.85
C SER A 211 11.51 23.67 -11.80
N VAL A 212 12.60 24.39 -11.51
CA VAL A 212 13.76 24.49 -12.42
C VAL A 212 15.06 24.11 -11.71
N GLU A 213 15.72 23.07 -12.22
CA GLU A 213 17.14 22.78 -11.96
C GLU A 213 18.00 23.78 -12.73
N ASN A 214 18.56 24.74 -11.99
CA ASN A 214 19.18 25.90 -12.58
C ASN A 214 20.72 25.84 -12.67
N ARG A 215 21.32 24.74 -12.19
CA ARG A 215 22.77 24.58 -12.13
C ARG A 215 23.28 23.87 -13.38
N ALA A 216 24.49 24.20 -13.78
CA ALA A 216 25.17 23.65 -14.95
C ALA A 216 25.20 22.11 -14.91
N GLY A 217 25.09 21.52 -16.11
CA GLY A 217 25.07 20.07 -16.29
C GLY A 217 23.71 19.40 -16.04
N GLY A 218 22.67 20.17 -15.71
CA GLY A 218 21.33 19.60 -15.44
C GLY A 218 21.27 18.79 -14.14
N PRO A 219 20.19 18.05 -13.87
CA PRO A 219 20.10 17.19 -12.70
C PRO A 219 21.21 16.12 -12.74
N THR A 220 21.86 15.90 -11.59
CA THR A 220 22.86 14.82 -11.41
C THR A 220 22.33 13.67 -10.57
N LEU A 221 21.45 13.98 -9.63
CA LEU A 221 20.74 13.03 -8.80
C LEU A 221 19.34 13.60 -8.58
N VAL A 222 18.33 12.88 -9.04
CA VAL A 222 16.93 13.15 -8.71
C VAL A 222 16.52 12.15 -7.64
N VAL A 223 15.98 12.65 -6.54
CA VAL A 223 15.47 11.83 -5.43
C VAL A 223 13.96 12.00 -5.40
N VAL A 224 13.23 10.91 -5.61
CA VAL A 224 11.77 10.86 -5.67
C VAL A 224 11.28 10.07 -4.46
N GLY A 225 10.39 10.65 -3.66
CA GLY A 225 9.75 9.97 -2.55
C GLY A 225 8.31 9.60 -2.89
N PHE A 226 7.95 8.36 -2.57
CA PHE A 226 6.62 7.80 -2.73
C PHE A 226 5.89 7.70 -1.38
N ASP A 227 4.56 7.58 -1.42
CA ASP A 227 3.69 7.41 -0.25
C ASP A 227 3.78 6.01 0.40
N VAL A 228 4.20 5.02 -0.38
CA VAL A 228 4.36 3.62 0.03
C VAL A 228 5.77 3.10 -0.27
N PRO A 229 6.21 2.01 0.38
CA PRO A 229 7.44 1.32 0.00
C PRO A 229 7.35 0.81 -1.45
N ILE A 230 8.46 0.91 -2.18
CA ILE A 230 8.52 0.59 -3.61
C ILE A 230 9.52 -0.54 -3.90
N GLN A 231 9.39 -1.12 -5.10
CA GLN A 231 10.33 -2.08 -5.68
C GLN A 231 10.46 -1.87 -7.20
N GLY A 232 11.50 -2.47 -7.79
CA GLY A 232 11.63 -2.62 -9.25
C GLY A 232 10.96 -3.92 -9.71
N VAL A 233 10.15 -3.85 -10.76
CA VAL A 233 9.42 -5.00 -11.32
C VAL A 233 10.40 -6.00 -11.92
N GLY A 234 10.45 -7.22 -11.39
CA GLY A 234 11.44 -8.22 -11.82
C GLY A 234 12.87 -7.92 -11.36
N GLY A 235 13.03 -6.99 -10.42
CA GLY A 235 14.32 -6.49 -9.93
C GLY A 235 14.65 -5.11 -10.50
N LEU A 236 15.26 -4.25 -9.67
CA LEU A 236 15.56 -2.87 -10.02
C LEU A 236 16.61 -2.75 -11.14
N ASP A 237 16.24 -2.05 -12.22
CA ASP A 237 17.09 -1.71 -13.36
C ASP A 237 16.88 -0.25 -13.81
N VAL A 238 17.87 0.32 -14.50
CA VAL A 238 17.76 1.69 -15.04
C VAL A 238 16.61 1.86 -16.04
N ALA A 239 16.15 0.78 -16.69
CA ALA A 239 15.00 0.76 -17.59
C ALA A 239 13.65 0.94 -16.87
N ASP A 240 13.61 0.78 -15.55
CA ASP A 240 12.41 1.00 -14.74
C ASP A 240 12.01 2.48 -14.65
N VAL A 241 12.91 3.36 -15.06
CA VAL A 241 12.70 4.80 -15.13
C VAL A 241 12.85 5.25 -16.59
N ALA A 242 11.79 5.87 -17.10
CA ALA A 242 11.78 6.45 -18.44
C ALA A 242 12.14 7.94 -18.37
N LEU A 243 12.91 8.40 -19.35
CA LEU A 243 13.34 9.79 -19.44
C LEU A 243 12.89 10.38 -20.79
N ALA A 244 12.08 11.43 -20.74
CA ALA A 244 11.65 12.19 -21.90
C ALA A 244 12.06 13.66 -21.76
N SER A 245 12.25 14.37 -22.89
CA SER A 245 12.61 15.79 -22.85
C SER A 245 12.24 16.53 -24.12
N THR A 246 11.95 17.83 -24.00
CA THR A 246 11.85 18.76 -25.13
C THR A 246 13.21 19.14 -25.72
N GLY A 247 14.31 18.80 -25.03
CA GLY A 247 15.69 18.94 -25.48
C GLY A 247 16.44 17.60 -25.40
N MET A 248 17.73 17.65 -25.05
CA MET A 248 18.46 16.42 -24.73
C MET A 248 18.13 15.98 -23.31
N ALA A 249 17.43 14.85 -23.20
CA ALA A 249 16.95 14.31 -21.93
C ALA A 249 18.10 13.91 -21.00
N GLY A 250 19.22 13.45 -21.57
CA GLY A 250 20.34 12.88 -20.83
C GLY A 250 20.27 11.35 -20.84
N THR A 251 21.00 10.74 -19.91
CA THR A 251 21.06 9.29 -19.71
C THR A 251 20.98 9.00 -18.22
N ILE A 252 20.09 8.08 -17.85
CA ILE A 252 20.04 7.49 -16.52
C ILE A 252 21.20 6.51 -16.41
N THR A 253 22.07 6.73 -15.43
CA THR A 253 23.29 5.93 -15.26
C THR A 253 23.19 4.91 -14.13
N ASP A 254 22.29 5.16 -13.18
CA ASP A 254 22.11 4.32 -12.00
C ASP A 254 20.77 4.64 -11.33
N VAL A 255 20.19 3.64 -10.65
CA VAL A 255 18.98 3.77 -9.84
C VAL A 255 19.14 3.00 -8.53
N ALA A 256 18.59 3.52 -7.45
CA ALA A 256 18.60 2.86 -6.14
C ALA A 256 17.30 3.13 -5.39
N ILE A 257 16.77 2.10 -4.73
CA ILE A 257 15.60 2.19 -3.87
C ILE A 257 16.03 2.07 -2.41
N ASN A 258 15.48 2.94 -1.56
CA ASN A 258 15.54 2.86 -0.12
C ASN A 258 14.13 3.04 0.47
N GLU A 259 13.45 1.93 0.75
CA GLU A 259 12.05 1.89 1.20
C GLU A 259 11.12 2.66 0.24
N THR A 260 10.79 3.91 0.56
CA THR A 260 9.89 4.77 -0.22
C THR A 260 10.63 5.75 -1.13
N GLU A 261 11.96 5.79 -1.09
CA GLU A 261 12.78 6.74 -1.84
C GLU A 261 13.47 6.07 -3.04
N LEU A 262 13.28 6.64 -4.23
CA LEU A 262 13.99 6.30 -5.46
C LEU A 262 15.04 7.38 -5.76
N SER A 263 16.30 6.98 -5.79
CA SER A 263 17.43 7.78 -6.27
C SER A 263 17.70 7.46 -7.74
N VAL A 264 17.66 8.48 -8.61
CA VAL A 264 17.92 8.37 -10.06
C VAL A 264 19.12 9.23 -10.42
N GLN A 265 20.22 8.60 -10.84
CA GLN A 265 21.40 9.32 -11.33
C GLN A 265 21.23 9.65 -12.81
N ILE A 266 21.34 10.93 -13.16
CA ILE A 266 21.15 11.43 -14.53
C ILE A 266 22.42 12.18 -14.97
N THR A 267 22.80 12.02 -16.22
CA THR A 267 23.90 12.79 -16.83
C THR A 267 23.49 13.32 -18.20
N GLY A 268 24.06 14.44 -18.62
CA GLY A 268 23.91 14.93 -19.99
C GLY A 268 22.56 15.58 -20.33
N ALA A 269 21.70 15.84 -19.34
CA ALA A 269 20.49 16.64 -19.54
C ALA A 269 20.88 18.10 -19.87
N THR A 270 20.44 18.63 -21.01
CA THR A 270 20.89 19.95 -21.49
C THR A 270 19.85 21.05 -21.30
N SER A 271 20.34 22.26 -21.02
CA SER A 271 19.54 23.48 -20.97
C SER A 271 19.47 24.17 -22.34
N PRO A 272 18.35 24.84 -22.70
CA PRO A 272 17.06 24.84 -22.01
C PRO A 272 16.23 23.62 -22.39
N ALA A 273 15.61 22.96 -21.41
CA ALA A 273 14.69 21.85 -21.67
C ALA A 273 13.66 21.70 -20.54
N ARG A 274 12.57 20.99 -20.84
CA ARG A 274 11.77 20.28 -19.84
C ARG A 274 12.15 18.81 -19.88
N VAL A 275 12.24 18.20 -18.72
CA VAL A 275 12.54 16.79 -18.53
C VAL A 275 11.38 16.17 -17.78
N GLU A 276 10.93 15.02 -18.26
CA GLU A 276 9.92 14.21 -17.60
C GLU A 276 10.53 12.85 -17.25
N LEU A 277 10.31 12.44 -16.00
CA LEU A 277 10.58 11.11 -15.50
C LEU A 277 9.26 10.34 -15.40
N GLY A 278 9.20 9.18 -16.06
CA GLY A 278 8.16 8.18 -15.84
C GLY A 278 8.75 6.98 -15.11
N PHE A 279 7.88 6.19 -14.45
CA PHE A 279 8.32 5.09 -13.58
C PHE A 279 7.70 3.73 -13.98
N PRO A 280 7.80 3.31 -15.26
CA PRO A 280 7.09 2.14 -15.77
C PRO A 280 7.50 0.80 -15.15
N GLY A 281 8.65 0.74 -14.47
CA GLY A 281 9.11 -0.45 -13.75
C GLY A 281 9.17 -0.29 -12.24
N ILE A 282 8.64 0.81 -11.69
CA ILE A 282 8.57 1.02 -10.23
C ILE A 282 7.17 0.67 -9.76
N ALA A 283 7.07 -0.23 -8.79
CA ALA A 283 5.80 -0.72 -8.26
C ALA A 283 5.77 -0.69 -6.74
N HIS A 284 4.59 -0.88 -6.16
CA HIS A 284 4.44 -1.11 -4.72
C HIS A 284 5.29 -2.32 -4.28
N ALA A 285 5.97 -2.24 -3.14
CA ALA A 285 6.89 -3.30 -2.66
C ALA A 285 6.23 -4.68 -2.52
N ASP A 286 4.95 -4.69 -2.17
CA ASP A 286 4.16 -5.91 -2.01
C ASP A 286 3.48 -6.43 -3.29
N SER A 287 3.50 -5.67 -4.40
CA SER A 287 2.79 -6.04 -5.63
C SER A 287 3.46 -5.43 -6.86
N GLU A 288 4.13 -6.27 -7.64
CA GLU A 288 4.73 -5.87 -8.93
C GLU A 288 3.69 -5.43 -9.98
N ALA A 289 2.41 -5.75 -9.78
CA ALA A 289 1.33 -5.33 -10.66
C ALA A 289 0.85 -3.88 -10.38
N ALA A 290 1.14 -3.33 -9.21
CA ALA A 290 0.76 -1.98 -8.81
C ALA A 290 1.86 -0.99 -9.19
N VAL A 291 2.02 -0.75 -10.49
CA VAL A 291 3.05 0.11 -11.07
C VAL A 291 2.68 1.59 -10.90
N ALA A 292 3.67 2.43 -10.58
CA ALA A 292 3.50 3.88 -10.48
C ALA A 292 3.09 4.49 -11.83
N GLU A 293 1.99 5.24 -11.83
CA GLU A 293 1.42 5.84 -13.04
C GLU A 293 1.77 7.33 -13.21
N GLU A 294 2.16 8.00 -12.12
CA GLU A 294 2.50 9.42 -12.14
C GLU A 294 3.83 9.69 -12.85
N THR A 295 3.95 10.89 -13.44
CA THR A 295 5.20 11.38 -14.02
C THR A 295 5.68 12.62 -13.26
N LEU A 296 7.00 12.79 -13.19
CA LEU A 296 7.65 13.95 -12.60
C LEU A 296 8.23 14.83 -13.72
N CYS A 297 7.66 16.02 -13.91
CA CYS A 297 8.14 16.97 -14.89
C CYS A 297 8.79 18.19 -14.24
N PHE A 298 9.98 18.57 -14.74
CA PHE A 298 10.72 19.75 -14.28
C PHE A 298 11.53 20.40 -15.39
N GLY A 299 11.92 21.65 -15.19
CA GLY A 299 12.76 22.42 -16.10
C GLY A 299 14.26 22.24 -15.82
N VAL A 300 15.06 22.28 -16.88
CA VAL A 300 16.52 22.39 -16.82
C VAL A 300 16.91 23.69 -17.52
N LEU A 301 17.39 24.67 -16.75
CA LEU A 301 17.69 26.01 -17.25
C LEU A 301 18.85 26.65 -16.52
N VAL A 302 20.04 26.53 -17.11
CA VAL A 302 21.27 27.03 -16.47
C VAL A 302 21.21 28.55 -16.32
N GLY A 303 21.35 29.01 -15.08
CA GLY A 303 21.38 30.43 -14.76
C GLY A 303 20.04 31.03 -14.32
N ASP A 304 18.95 30.26 -14.28
CA ASP A 304 17.66 30.68 -13.69
C ASP A 304 17.72 30.68 -12.16
N ALA A 305 18.41 31.67 -11.63
CA ALA A 305 18.76 31.76 -10.22
C ALA A 305 17.53 32.02 -9.33
N ASN A 306 16.48 32.65 -9.87
CA ASN A 306 15.23 32.89 -9.15
C ASN A 306 14.17 31.79 -9.38
N GLY A 307 14.39 30.87 -10.33
CA GLY A 307 13.52 29.74 -10.61
C GLY A 307 12.23 30.13 -11.34
N ASP A 308 12.28 31.18 -12.15
CA ASP A 308 11.12 31.79 -12.78
C ASP A 308 10.86 31.29 -14.22
N GLU A 309 11.57 30.24 -14.63
CA GLU A 309 11.54 29.61 -15.95
C GLU A 309 12.15 30.46 -17.08
N SER A 310 12.83 31.57 -16.77
CA SER A 310 13.38 32.46 -17.79
C SER A 310 14.66 33.16 -17.33
N VAL A 311 15.78 32.89 -17.99
CA VAL A 311 17.06 33.56 -17.68
C VAL A 311 17.06 34.99 -18.21
N ASN A 312 17.03 35.95 -17.30
CA ASN A 312 16.96 37.37 -17.62
C ASN A 312 17.84 38.24 -16.69
N ILE A 313 17.64 39.56 -16.71
CA ILE A 313 18.46 40.50 -15.92
C ILE A 313 18.25 40.33 -14.40
N PHE A 314 17.09 39.84 -13.96
CA PHE A 314 16.81 39.60 -12.56
C PHE A 314 17.63 38.44 -12.00
N ASP A 315 17.96 37.42 -12.80
CA ASP A 315 18.89 36.37 -12.41
C ASP A 315 20.30 36.89 -12.20
N LEU A 316 20.79 37.73 -13.13
CA LEU A 316 22.09 38.39 -12.99
C LEU A 316 22.14 39.24 -11.72
N VAL A 317 21.05 39.93 -11.39
CA VAL A 317 20.96 40.70 -10.14
C VAL A 317 21.00 39.78 -8.92
N THR A 318 20.31 38.64 -8.96
CA THR A 318 20.31 37.62 -7.90
C THR A 318 21.72 37.08 -7.64
N VAL A 319 22.42 36.64 -8.70
CA VAL A 319 23.81 36.16 -8.60
C VAL A 319 24.73 37.27 -8.11
N ARG A 320 24.62 38.49 -8.70
CA ARG A 320 25.42 39.66 -8.31
C ARG A 320 25.28 39.97 -6.82
N ASN A 321 24.06 39.94 -6.29
CA ASN A 321 23.80 40.25 -4.89
C ASN A 321 24.40 39.20 -3.92
N SER A 322 24.71 38.01 -4.43
CA SER A 322 25.28 36.90 -3.67
C SER A 322 26.79 36.72 -3.89
N LEU A 323 27.44 37.61 -4.67
CA LEU A 323 28.86 37.49 -5.01
C LEU A 323 29.76 37.52 -3.76
N ASN A 324 30.70 36.58 -3.73
CA ASN A 324 31.65 36.35 -2.63
C ASN A 324 30.99 36.03 -1.28
N MET A 325 29.69 35.70 -1.27
CA MET A 325 29.04 35.14 -0.10
C MET A 325 29.26 33.63 -0.05
N GLN A 326 29.27 33.07 1.15
CA GLN A 326 29.29 31.63 1.33
C GLN A 326 28.01 31.00 0.75
N VAL A 327 28.16 29.85 0.09
CA VAL A 327 27.03 29.05 -0.40
C VAL A 327 26.26 28.47 0.78
N SER A 328 24.95 28.60 0.73
CA SER A 328 23.99 28.23 1.77
C SER A 328 22.63 27.88 1.15
N ALA A 329 21.72 27.35 1.96
CA ALA A 329 20.37 26.99 1.51
C ALA A 329 19.57 28.16 0.92
N SER A 330 19.90 29.42 1.26
CA SER A 330 19.20 30.59 0.73
C SER A 330 19.76 31.13 -0.59
N ASN A 331 20.98 30.73 -0.99
CA ASN A 331 21.66 31.32 -2.15
C ASN A 331 22.37 30.30 -3.05
N PHE A 332 22.29 28.99 -2.80
CA PHE A 332 22.94 27.97 -3.63
C PHE A 332 22.52 28.02 -5.10
N ARG A 333 21.31 28.51 -5.43
CA ARG A 333 20.88 28.75 -6.82
C ARG A 333 21.74 29.79 -7.54
N SER A 334 22.45 30.66 -6.81
CA SER A 334 23.40 31.62 -7.40
C SER A 334 24.77 31.03 -7.72
N ASP A 335 25.08 29.83 -7.19
CA ASP A 335 26.26 29.04 -7.55
C ASP A 335 25.88 28.15 -8.74
N ALA A 336 25.89 28.76 -9.93
CA ALA A 336 25.37 28.19 -11.15
C ALA A 336 26.24 27.06 -11.68
N ASN A 337 27.54 27.02 -11.37
CA ASN A 337 28.41 25.90 -11.74
C ASN A 337 28.53 24.83 -10.63
N ALA A 338 27.93 25.07 -9.46
CA ALA A 338 27.97 24.20 -8.28
C ALA A 338 29.39 23.88 -7.80
N ASP A 339 30.31 24.85 -7.86
CA ASP A 339 31.70 24.68 -7.41
C ASP A 339 31.89 24.99 -5.91
N GLY A 340 30.85 25.50 -5.24
CA GLY A 340 30.87 25.88 -3.84
C GLY A 340 31.29 27.32 -3.57
N SER A 341 31.45 28.16 -4.61
CA SER A 341 31.85 29.56 -4.50
C SER A 341 31.09 30.46 -5.45
N ILE A 342 30.18 31.31 -4.93
CA ILE A 342 29.45 32.27 -5.77
C ILE A 342 30.37 33.41 -6.21
N ASN A 343 30.73 33.43 -7.48
CA ASN A 343 31.72 34.35 -8.03
C ASN A 343 31.40 34.83 -9.46
N ILE A 344 32.38 35.46 -10.12
CA ILE A 344 32.19 36.02 -11.47
C ILE A 344 31.92 34.96 -12.53
N PHE A 345 32.37 33.72 -12.34
CA PHE A 345 32.11 32.61 -13.26
C PHE A 345 30.64 32.22 -13.26
N ASP A 346 29.94 32.28 -12.13
CA ASP A 346 28.48 32.09 -12.07
C ASP A 346 27.75 33.18 -12.83
N LEU A 347 28.15 34.44 -12.61
CA LEU A 347 27.56 35.58 -13.31
C LEU A 347 27.76 35.47 -14.82
N VAL A 348 28.94 35.02 -15.26
CA VAL A 348 29.23 34.76 -16.68
C VAL A 348 28.41 33.57 -17.20
N SER A 349 28.23 32.52 -16.41
CA SER A 349 27.38 31.37 -16.75
C SER A 349 25.93 31.80 -17.00
N THR A 350 25.34 32.54 -16.06
CA THR A 350 23.99 33.12 -16.21
C THR A 350 23.93 34.05 -17.42
N ARG A 351 24.92 34.93 -17.59
CA ARG A 351 24.98 35.87 -18.72
C ARG A 351 24.97 35.15 -20.07
N ASN A 352 25.71 34.05 -20.18
CA ASN A 352 25.81 33.29 -21.43
C ASN A 352 24.50 32.58 -21.80
N ASN A 353 23.58 32.42 -20.84
CA ASN A 353 22.25 31.83 -21.05
C ASN A 353 21.13 32.89 -21.07
N LEU A 354 21.44 34.20 -21.14
CA LEU A 354 20.42 35.25 -21.17
C LEU A 354 19.41 35.06 -22.30
N ASN A 355 18.16 35.42 -22.01
CA ASN A 355 17.00 35.34 -22.90
C ASN A 355 16.67 33.89 -23.33
N THR A 356 16.95 32.93 -22.46
CA THR A 356 16.49 31.53 -22.60
C THR A 356 15.36 31.25 -21.62
N ALA A 357 14.52 30.26 -21.93
CA ALA A 357 13.40 29.84 -21.09
C ALA A 357 13.10 28.35 -21.33
N THR A 358 12.54 27.65 -20.36
CA THR A 358 12.14 26.23 -20.48
C THR A 358 10.86 26.02 -21.30
N GLY A 359 10.47 26.96 -22.15
CA GLY A 359 9.14 27.03 -22.77
C GLY A 359 8.63 25.72 -23.41
N GLY A 360 7.31 25.56 -23.44
CA GLY A 360 6.62 24.36 -23.92
C GLY A 360 5.87 23.64 -22.80
N GLU A 361 5.18 22.56 -23.17
CA GLU A 361 4.57 21.63 -22.22
C GLU A 361 5.56 20.51 -21.87
N CYS A 362 5.23 19.71 -20.86
CA CYS A 362 5.97 18.49 -20.60
C CYS A 362 5.84 17.53 -21.81
N PRO A 363 6.91 16.80 -22.19
CA PRO A 363 6.97 15.98 -23.41
C PRO A 363 5.90 14.92 -23.59
#